data_AF-Q6IVL9-F1
#
_entry.id   AF-Q6IVL9-F1
#
_cell.length_a   1.000
_cell.length_b   1.000
_cell.length_c   1.000
_cell.angle_alpha   90.00
_cell.angle_beta   90.00
_cell.angle_gamma   90.00
#
_symmetry.space_group_name_H-M   'P 1'
#
loop_
_entity.id
_entity.type
_entity.pdbx_description
1 polymer ?
#
loop_
_entity_poly.entity_id
_entity_poly.type
_entity_poly.pdbx_seq_one_letter_code
_entity_poly.pdbx_strand_id
1 'polypeptide(L)'
;AAASIVFRSHDPAYSRLLLNRAVRVFEFADTHRGAYSSSLKNAVCPFYCDVNGFQDELLRGAAWLHKASRGRQYREYIVRNEVILRAGDTINEFGWDNKHAGINILISKEVLMGKSDYFESFKQNADGFIYSVLPGLAHTQVQYSPGGLIFKPGGSNMQRVTSLSFLLLTYSNYLSHANKNVPCGMTSASPAFLKQLAKRQVDYILGDNPLRMSYMVGFG
;
A
#
# COMPACT_ATOMS: atom_id res chain seq x y z
N ALA A 1 -12.12 -9.33 4.11
CA ALA A 1 -11.08 -9.82 5.04
C ALA A 1 -10.65 -8.75 6.06
N ALA A 2 -10.07 -7.60 5.65
CA ALA A 2 -9.64 -6.54 6.57
C ALA A 2 -10.69 -6.14 7.62
N ALA A 3 -11.92 -5.86 7.19
CA ALA A 3 -13.02 -5.51 8.10
C ALA A 3 -13.33 -6.59 9.14
N SER A 4 -13.20 -7.88 8.82
CA SER A 4 -13.42 -8.96 9.79
C SER A 4 -12.47 -8.89 10.98
N ILE A 5 -11.27 -8.31 10.81
CA ILE A 5 -10.32 -8.11 11.91
C ILE A 5 -10.84 -7.04 12.87
N VAL A 6 -11.37 -5.93 12.34
CA VAL A 6 -11.91 -4.81 13.13
C VAL A 6 -13.11 -5.27 13.96
N PHE A 7 -14.04 -6.00 13.36
CA PHE A 7 -15.25 -6.48 14.06
C PHE A 7 -15.01 -7.70 14.96
N ARG A 8 -13.79 -8.25 15.02
CA ARG A 8 -13.54 -9.54 15.69
C ARG A 8 -13.98 -9.58 17.16
N SER A 9 -13.71 -8.50 17.91
CA SER A 9 -14.06 -8.41 19.34
C SER A 9 -15.45 -7.84 19.57
N HIS A 10 -15.86 -6.87 18.74
CA HIS A 10 -17.12 -6.15 18.94
C HIS A 10 -18.35 -6.92 18.43
N ASP A 11 -18.22 -7.58 17.27
CA ASP A 11 -19.27 -8.43 16.70
C ASP A 11 -18.64 -9.68 16.05
N PRO A 12 -18.40 -10.73 16.84
CA PRO A 12 -17.80 -11.96 16.34
C PRO A 12 -18.63 -12.66 15.26
N ALA A 13 -19.96 -12.55 15.30
CA ALA A 13 -20.84 -13.17 14.32
C ALA A 13 -20.70 -12.48 12.95
N TYR A 14 -20.73 -11.14 12.94
CA TYR A 14 -20.51 -10.35 11.74
C TYR A 14 -19.08 -10.48 11.22
N SER A 15 -18.08 -10.52 12.10
CA SER A 15 -16.69 -10.82 11.75
C SER A 15 -16.56 -12.13 10.95
N ARG A 16 -17.21 -13.22 11.43
CA ARG A 16 -17.23 -14.50 10.71
C ARG A 16 -17.94 -14.40 9.37
N LEU A 17 -19.07 -13.71 9.29
CA LEU A 17 -19.78 -13.47 8.03
C LEU A 17 -18.89 -12.78 6.99
N LEU A 18 -18.20 -11.71 7.38
CA LEU A 18 -17.29 -10.94 6.53
C LEU A 18 -16.08 -11.77 6.08
N LEU A 19 -15.52 -12.60 6.96
CA LEU A 19 -14.41 -13.48 6.61
C LEU A 19 -14.85 -14.56 5.62
N ASN A 20 -15.96 -15.25 5.89
CA ASN A 20 -16.50 -16.29 5.00
C ASN A 20 -16.82 -15.73 3.61
N ARG A 21 -17.42 -14.53 3.54
CA ARG A 21 -17.66 -13.88 2.25
C ARG A 21 -16.36 -13.55 1.52
N ALA A 22 -15.35 -13.08 2.24
CA ALA A 22 -14.06 -12.75 1.63
C ALA A 22 -13.33 -13.97 1.06
N VAL A 23 -13.43 -15.13 1.71
CA VAL A 23 -12.91 -16.40 1.18
C VAL A 23 -13.57 -16.74 -0.16
N ARG A 24 -14.91 -16.74 -0.22
CA ARG A 24 -15.65 -17.06 -1.44
C ARG A 24 -15.37 -16.08 -2.60
N VAL A 25 -15.24 -14.78 -2.30
CA VAL A 25 -14.92 -13.76 -3.31
C VAL A 25 -13.50 -13.96 -3.85
N PHE A 26 -12.55 -14.29 -2.98
CA PHE A 26 -11.17 -14.57 -3.41
C PHE A 26 -11.11 -15.83 -4.27
N GLU A 27 -11.78 -16.92 -3.88
CA GLU A 27 -11.85 -18.15 -4.67
C GLU A 27 -12.44 -17.89 -6.05
N PHE A 28 -13.52 -17.11 -6.13
CA PHE A 28 -14.12 -16.70 -7.40
C PHE A 28 -13.12 -15.92 -8.28
N ALA A 29 -12.46 -14.90 -7.72
CA ALA A 29 -11.52 -14.07 -8.45
C ALA A 29 -10.28 -14.85 -8.93
N ASP A 30 -9.77 -15.77 -8.11
CA ASP A 30 -8.61 -16.59 -8.44
C ASP A 30 -8.93 -17.68 -9.48
N THR A 31 -10.18 -18.18 -9.48
CA THR A 31 -10.68 -19.17 -10.45
C THR A 31 -11.00 -18.51 -11.80
N HIS A 32 -11.58 -17.31 -11.78
CA HIS A 32 -12.04 -16.59 -12.97
C HIS A 32 -11.22 -15.32 -13.20
N ARG A 33 -9.95 -15.52 -13.57
CA ARG A 33 -8.98 -14.44 -13.74
C ARG A 33 -9.26 -13.59 -14.97
N GLY A 34 -9.31 -12.28 -14.77
CA GLY A 34 -9.48 -11.31 -15.84
C GLY A 34 -9.77 -9.91 -15.29
N ALA A 35 -9.44 -8.89 -16.08
CA ALA A 35 -9.79 -7.52 -15.74
C ALA A 35 -11.31 -7.35 -15.79
N TYR A 36 -11.89 -6.81 -14.72
CA TYR A 36 -13.34 -6.61 -14.64
C TYR A 36 -13.85 -5.65 -15.73
N SER A 37 -13.01 -4.67 -16.09
CA SER A 37 -13.28 -3.69 -17.14
C SER A 37 -13.36 -4.31 -18.54
N SER A 38 -12.82 -5.52 -18.75
CA SER A 38 -12.96 -6.21 -20.04
C SER A 38 -14.42 -6.60 -20.32
N SER A 39 -15.16 -7.02 -19.29
CA SER A 39 -16.58 -7.38 -19.41
C SER A 39 -17.52 -6.21 -19.19
N LEU A 40 -17.12 -5.23 -18.36
CA LEU A 40 -17.96 -4.11 -17.95
C LEU A 40 -17.55 -2.77 -18.56
N LYS A 41 -16.73 -2.78 -19.63
CA LYS A 41 -16.11 -1.59 -20.23
C LYS A 41 -17.08 -0.42 -20.38
N ASN A 42 -18.25 -0.67 -20.97
CA ASN A 42 -19.26 0.36 -21.27
C ASN A 42 -19.85 1.02 -20.02
N ALA A 43 -19.80 0.36 -18.86
CA ALA A 43 -20.33 0.88 -17.61
C ALA A 43 -19.27 1.60 -16.76
N VAL A 44 -17.99 1.24 -16.92
CA VAL A 44 -16.92 1.67 -15.98
C VAL A 44 -15.87 2.57 -16.62
N CYS A 45 -15.66 2.45 -17.93
CA CYS A 45 -14.73 3.29 -18.66
C CYS A 45 -15.43 4.54 -19.24
N PRO A 46 -14.75 5.71 -19.28
CA PRO A 46 -13.33 5.93 -19.00
C PRO A 46 -12.98 6.23 -17.52
N PHE A 47 -13.88 6.00 -16.56
CA PHE A 47 -13.70 6.47 -15.17
C PHE A 47 -12.81 5.58 -14.31
N TYR A 48 -13.10 4.28 -14.26
CA TYR A 48 -12.38 3.29 -13.44
C TYR A 48 -11.94 2.09 -14.29
N CYS A 49 -11.32 2.34 -15.43
CA CYS A 49 -10.76 1.27 -16.23
C CYS A 49 -9.62 0.58 -15.47
N ASP A 50 -9.69 -0.73 -15.33
CA ASP A 50 -8.53 -1.53 -14.88
C ASP A 50 -7.34 -1.28 -15.82
N VAL A 51 -6.27 -0.67 -15.30
CA VAL A 51 -5.03 -0.37 -16.05
C VAL A 51 -3.89 -1.28 -15.59
N ASN A 52 -3.80 -1.58 -14.29
CA ASN A 52 -2.72 -2.38 -13.72
C ASN A 52 -2.96 -3.90 -13.78
N GLY A 53 -4.18 -4.35 -14.09
CA GLY A 53 -4.59 -5.73 -14.06
C GLY A 53 -5.27 -6.12 -12.74
N PHE A 54 -5.45 -7.43 -12.54
CA PHE A 54 -6.04 -8.01 -11.34
C PHE A 54 -4.99 -8.68 -10.43
N GLN A 55 -3.73 -8.69 -10.85
CA GLN A 55 -2.67 -9.48 -10.24
C GLN A 55 -2.36 -8.98 -8.82
N ASP A 56 -2.25 -7.67 -8.64
CA ASP A 56 -2.06 -7.06 -7.34
C ASP A 56 -3.31 -7.16 -6.45
N GLU A 57 -4.52 -7.16 -7.00
CA GLU A 57 -5.75 -7.46 -6.27
C GLU A 57 -5.74 -8.87 -5.68
N LEU A 58 -5.28 -9.87 -6.43
CA LEU A 58 -5.16 -11.25 -5.94
C LEU A 58 -4.14 -11.33 -4.80
N LEU A 59 -2.96 -10.73 -4.96
CA LEU A 59 -1.96 -10.66 -3.89
C LEU A 59 -2.51 -9.93 -2.65
N ARG A 60 -3.21 -8.81 -2.84
CA ARG A 60 -3.87 -8.05 -1.77
C ARG A 60 -4.92 -8.91 -1.06
N GLY A 61 -5.74 -9.63 -1.81
CA GLY A 61 -6.78 -10.52 -1.30
C GLY A 61 -6.18 -11.60 -0.41
N ALA A 62 -5.16 -12.30 -0.93
CA ALA A 62 -4.44 -13.34 -0.19
C ALA A 62 -3.75 -12.78 1.06
N ALA A 63 -3.10 -11.61 0.99
CA ALA A 63 -2.43 -10.97 2.12
C ALA A 63 -3.40 -10.64 3.26
N TRP A 64 -4.56 -10.06 2.94
CA TRP A 64 -5.58 -9.76 3.94
C TRP A 64 -6.27 -11.00 4.50
N LEU A 65 -6.48 -12.03 3.67
CA LEU A 65 -7.02 -13.32 4.14
C LEU A 65 -6.03 -14.03 5.05
N HIS A 66 -4.74 -14.03 4.72
CA HIS A 66 -3.68 -14.54 5.59
C HIS A 66 -3.69 -13.80 6.93
N LYS A 67 -3.71 -12.46 6.91
CA LYS A 67 -3.75 -11.65 8.13
C LYS A 67 -4.99 -11.92 8.99
N ALA A 68 -6.15 -12.11 8.36
CA ALA A 68 -7.41 -12.31 9.07
C ALA A 68 -7.55 -13.76 9.61
N SER A 69 -7.23 -14.77 8.81
CA SER A 69 -7.46 -16.17 9.18
C SER A 69 -6.26 -16.85 9.85
N ARG A 70 -5.04 -16.32 9.66
CA ARG A 70 -3.76 -17.01 9.91
C ARG A 70 -3.63 -18.33 9.13
N GLY A 71 -4.44 -18.51 8.08
CA GLY A 71 -4.45 -19.71 7.25
C GLY A 71 -3.15 -19.88 6.48
N ARG A 72 -2.57 -21.09 6.55
CA ARG A 72 -1.34 -21.48 5.86
C ARG A 72 -1.48 -21.44 4.34
N GLN A 73 -2.65 -21.81 3.82
CA GLN A 73 -2.94 -21.81 2.38
C GLN A 73 -2.72 -20.44 1.71
N TYR A 74 -3.11 -19.34 2.38
CA TYR A 74 -2.95 -17.99 1.82
C TYR A 74 -1.50 -17.52 1.84
N ARG A 75 -0.75 -17.91 2.88
CA ARG A 75 0.70 -17.69 2.91
C ARG A 75 1.39 -18.40 1.74
N GLU A 76 1.10 -19.69 1.56
CA GLU A 76 1.69 -20.48 0.48
C GLU A 76 1.28 -19.97 -0.89
N TYR A 77 0.04 -19.49 -1.02
CA TYR A 77 -0.42 -18.81 -2.22
C TYR A 77 0.43 -17.57 -2.52
N ILE A 78 0.65 -16.68 -1.54
CA ILE A 78 1.45 -15.46 -1.73
C ILE A 78 2.86 -15.82 -2.19
N VAL A 79 3.56 -16.71 -1.47
CA VAL A 79 4.94 -17.11 -1.80
C VAL A 79 5.02 -17.72 -3.19
N ARG A 80 4.09 -18.62 -3.54
CA ARG A 80 4.10 -19.28 -4.85
C ARG A 80 3.82 -18.33 -6.01
N ASN A 81 3.02 -17.29 -5.76
CA ASN A 81 2.52 -16.42 -6.82
C ASN A 81 3.18 -15.05 -6.84
N GLU A 82 4.12 -14.72 -5.96
CA GLU A 82 4.72 -13.37 -5.88
C GLU A 82 5.31 -12.90 -7.21
N VAL A 83 6.00 -13.79 -7.94
CA VAL A 83 6.61 -13.47 -9.24
C VAL A 83 5.54 -13.42 -10.34
N ILE A 84 4.64 -14.41 -10.37
CA ILE A 84 3.60 -14.53 -11.41
C ILE A 84 2.59 -13.38 -11.34
N LEU A 85 2.26 -12.95 -10.12
CA LEU A 85 1.39 -11.81 -9.84
C LEU A 85 2.17 -10.50 -9.66
N ARG A 86 3.46 -10.50 -10.04
CA ARG A 86 4.27 -9.29 -10.26
C ARG A 86 4.39 -8.41 -9.01
N ALA A 87 4.57 -9.01 -7.83
CA ALA A 87 4.59 -8.30 -6.54
C ALA A 87 5.59 -7.13 -6.47
N GLY A 88 6.69 -7.20 -7.22
CA GLY A 88 7.74 -6.18 -7.31
C GLY A 88 7.53 -5.10 -8.37
N ASP A 89 6.43 -5.13 -9.12
CA ASP A 89 6.13 -4.11 -10.13
C ASP A 89 5.53 -2.86 -9.48
N THR A 90 5.75 -1.70 -10.12
CA THR A 90 5.12 -0.40 -9.77
C THR A 90 5.03 -0.13 -8.26
N ILE A 91 6.09 -0.45 -7.52
CA ILE A 91 6.17 -0.33 -6.05
C ILE A 91 6.10 1.11 -5.55
N ASN A 92 6.09 2.08 -6.45
CA ASN A 92 6.09 3.52 -6.23
C ASN A 92 4.68 4.16 -6.25
N GLU A 93 3.61 3.36 -6.37
CA GLU A 93 2.23 3.82 -6.38
C GLU A 93 1.35 3.02 -5.42
N PHE A 94 0.37 3.72 -4.84
CA PHE A 94 -0.70 3.10 -4.06
C PHE A 94 -1.97 3.90 -4.25
N GLY A 95 -3.02 3.23 -4.73
CA GLY A 95 -4.29 3.86 -5.03
C GLY A 95 -5.38 2.85 -5.31
N TRP A 96 -6.42 3.33 -6.01
CA TRP A 96 -7.57 2.50 -6.33
C TRP A 96 -7.25 1.41 -7.35
N ASP A 97 -6.32 1.64 -8.28
CA ASP A 97 -5.94 0.71 -9.35
C ASP A 97 -4.67 -0.08 -9.03
N ASN A 98 -3.67 0.54 -8.38
CA ASN A 98 -2.41 -0.14 -8.01
C ASN A 98 -2.26 -0.39 -6.50
N LYS A 99 -1.98 -1.63 -6.08
CA LYS A 99 -1.84 -2.06 -4.68
C LYS A 99 -0.42 -2.46 -4.28
N HIS A 100 0.55 -2.49 -5.19
CA HIS A 100 1.87 -3.09 -4.95
C HIS A 100 2.59 -2.51 -3.73
N ALA A 101 2.72 -1.18 -3.62
CA ALA A 101 3.39 -0.57 -2.46
C ALA A 101 2.72 -0.95 -1.13
N GLY A 102 1.39 -0.96 -1.12
CA GLY A 102 0.59 -1.32 0.05
C GLY A 102 0.72 -2.78 0.45
N ILE A 103 0.79 -3.71 -0.52
CA ILE A 103 0.99 -5.15 -0.28
C ILE A 103 2.38 -5.40 0.31
N ASN A 104 3.42 -4.83 -0.30
CA ASN A 104 4.79 -4.99 0.14
C ASN A 104 4.98 -4.44 1.57
N ILE A 105 4.43 -3.26 1.89
CA ILE A 105 4.43 -2.76 3.26
C ILE A 105 3.61 -3.66 4.19
N LEU A 106 2.43 -4.13 3.80
CA LEU A 106 1.59 -4.97 4.65
C LEU A 106 2.29 -6.28 5.06
N ILE A 107 2.94 -6.96 4.10
CA ILE A 107 3.58 -8.26 4.30
C ILE A 107 4.94 -8.11 4.98
N SER A 108 5.73 -7.08 4.65
CA SER A 108 7.04 -6.83 5.26
C SER A 108 7.00 -6.71 6.79
N LYS A 109 5.84 -6.40 7.39
CA LYS A 109 5.64 -6.46 8.84
C LYS A 109 6.03 -7.82 9.42
N GLU A 110 5.67 -8.93 8.78
CA GLU A 110 5.96 -10.28 9.29
C GLU A 110 7.46 -10.56 9.27
N VAL A 111 8.18 -10.07 8.27
CA VAL A 111 9.64 -10.13 8.17
C VAL A 111 10.29 -9.30 9.27
N LEU A 112 9.89 -8.03 9.40
CA LEU A 112 10.44 -7.10 10.39
C LEU A 112 10.17 -7.53 11.84
N MET A 113 9.12 -8.34 12.06
CA MET A 113 8.83 -8.94 13.38
C MET A 113 9.55 -10.28 13.62
N GLY A 114 10.48 -10.67 12.73
CA GLY A 114 11.30 -11.88 12.87
C GLY A 114 10.51 -13.18 12.67
N LYS A 115 9.37 -13.13 11.98
CA LYS A 115 8.47 -14.29 11.87
C LYS A 115 8.61 -15.07 10.58
N SER A 116 9.19 -14.50 9.52
CA SER A 116 8.97 -15.02 8.17
C SER A 116 9.99 -14.55 7.13
N ASP A 117 11.19 -15.15 7.11
CA ASP A 117 12.24 -14.86 6.12
C ASP A 117 11.79 -15.16 4.67
N TYR A 118 10.81 -16.06 4.49
CA TYR A 118 10.24 -16.37 3.19
C TYR A 118 9.42 -15.22 2.55
N PHE A 119 9.25 -14.09 3.24
CA PHE A 119 8.66 -12.87 2.70
C PHE A 119 9.68 -11.74 2.50
N GLU A 120 10.99 -12.04 2.53
CA GLU A 120 12.07 -11.04 2.42
C GLU A 120 11.94 -10.18 1.15
N SER A 121 11.52 -10.76 0.03
CA SER A 121 11.22 -10.06 -1.23
C SER A 121 10.27 -8.87 -1.03
N PHE A 122 9.19 -9.06 -0.27
CA PHE A 122 8.21 -8.00 0.02
C PHE A 122 8.81 -6.88 0.88
N LYS A 123 9.73 -7.22 1.79
CA LYS A 123 10.48 -6.22 2.55
C LYS A 123 11.44 -5.44 1.65
N GLN A 124 12.17 -6.10 0.76
CA GLN A 124 13.06 -5.43 -0.20
C GLN A 124 12.29 -4.47 -1.11
N ASN A 125 11.11 -4.89 -1.59
CA ASN A 125 10.22 -4.02 -2.35
C ASN A 125 9.68 -2.85 -1.52
N ALA A 126 9.37 -3.05 -0.23
CA ALA A 126 8.96 -1.97 0.66
C ALA A 126 10.11 -0.96 0.90
N ASP A 127 11.35 -1.44 1.05
CA ASP A 127 12.53 -0.58 1.14
C ASP A 127 12.75 0.20 -0.17
N GLY A 128 12.60 -0.46 -1.32
CA GLY A 128 12.67 0.17 -2.64
C GLY A 128 11.59 1.24 -2.86
N PHE A 129 10.38 1.01 -2.35
CA PHE A 129 9.33 2.02 -2.32
C PHE A 129 9.76 3.24 -1.52
N ILE A 130 10.24 3.07 -0.29
CA ILE A 130 10.71 4.17 0.55
C ILE A 130 11.80 4.95 -0.17
N TYR A 131 12.80 4.26 -0.72
CA TYR A 131 13.88 4.87 -1.49
C TYR A 131 13.33 5.75 -2.62
N SER A 132 12.36 5.25 -3.38
CA SER A 132 11.74 5.99 -4.49
C SER A 132 10.99 7.27 -4.09
N VAL A 133 10.59 7.41 -2.83
CA VAL A 133 9.79 8.55 -2.32
C VAL A 133 10.66 9.58 -1.61
N LEU A 134 11.91 9.28 -1.23
CA LEU A 134 12.73 10.22 -0.46
C LEU A 134 13.08 11.47 -1.27
N PRO A 135 12.98 12.67 -0.67
CA PRO A 135 13.35 13.92 -1.34
C PRO A 135 14.86 14.00 -1.60
N GLY A 136 15.25 14.71 -2.65
CA GLY A 136 16.66 15.00 -2.97
C GLY A 136 17.41 13.86 -3.69
N LEU A 137 16.76 12.70 -3.87
CA LEU A 137 17.26 11.66 -4.76
C LEU A 137 16.72 11.91 -6.17
N ALA A 138 17.55 11.71 -7.19
CA ALA A 138 17.20 11.89 -8.60
C ALA A 138 16.29 10.74 -9.10
N HIS A 139 15.12 10.58 -8.51
CA HIS A 139 14.13 9.59 -8.94
C HIS A 139 13.13 10.26 -9.88
N THR A 140 13.03 9.73 -11.10
CA THR A 140 12.10 10.25 -12.12
C THR A 140 10.63 10.01 -11.77
N GLN A 141 10.35 9.14 -10.80
CA GLN A 141 9.02 8.59 -10.56
C GLN A 141 8.20 9.30 -9.46
N VAL A 142 8.84 10.00 -8.52
CA VAL A 142 8.19 10.80 -7.49
C VAL A 142 8.95 12.10 -7.37
N GLN A 143 8.28 13.20 -7.69
CA GLN A 143 8.86 14.53 -7.65
C GLN A 143 8.36 15.28 -6.42
N TYR A 144 8.98 16.42 -6.13
CA TYR A 144 8.54 17.33 -5.10
C TYR A 144 8.31 18.71 -5.69
N SER A 145 7.23 19.38 -5.30
CA SER A 145 7.03 20.79 -5.60
C SER A 145 8.09 21.65 -4.88
N PRO A 146 8.33 22.90 -5.31
CA PRO A 146 9.20 23.82 -4.58
C PRO A 146 8.79 24.03 -3.12
N GLY A 147 7.51 23.87 -2.79
CA GLY A 147 7.00 23.94 -1.42
C GLY A 147 7.14 22.66 -0.59
N GLY A 148 7.67 21.58 -1.19
CA GLY A 148 7.91 20.29 -0.53
C GLY A 148 6.72 19.31 -0.56
N LEU A 149 5.76 19.49 -1.47
CA LEU A 149 4.65 18.54 -1.67
C LEU A 149 5.08 17.41 -2.61
N ILE A 150 4.79 16.16 -2.25
CA ILE A 150 4.92 15.02 -3.16
C ILE A 150 4.07 15.24 -4.42
N PHE A 151 4.67 15.05 -5.57
CA PHE A 151 4.04 15.25 -6.87
C PHE A 151 4.26 14.05 -7.78
N LYS A 152 3.15 13.45 -8.22
CA LYS A 152 3.16 12.45 -9.30
C LYS A 152 2.21 12.92 -10.41
N PRO A 153 2.67 12.99 -11.68
CA PRO A 153 1.83 13.41 -12.80
C PRO A 153 0.54 12.59 -12.91
N GLY A 154 -0.61 13.23 -13.09
CA GLY A 154 -1.92 12.59 -13.23
C GLY A 154 -3.05 13.32 -12.49
N GLY A 155 -4.25 12.75 -12.54
CA GLY A 155 -5.42 13.29 -11.83
C GLY A 155 -5.31 13.15 -10.30
N SER A 156 -5.86 14.12 -9.58
CA SER A 156 -6.04 14.08 -8.11
C SER A 156 -4.77 13.84 -7.28
N ASN A 157 -3.73 14.67 -7.44
CA ASN A 157 -2.45 14.53 -6.72
C ASN A 157 -2.59 14.37 -5.19
N MET A 158 -3.54 15.05 -4.54
CA MET A 158 -3.74 14.95 -3.09
C MET A 158 -4.12 13.54 -2.60
N GLN A 159 -4.81 12.75 -3.41
CA GLN A 159 -5.11 11.34 -3.07
C GLN A 159 -3.83 10.52 -3.01
N ARG A 160 -2.88 10.79 -3.91
CA ARG A 160 -1.56 10.13 -3.91
C ARG A 160 -0.72 10.59 -2.73
N VAL A 161 -0.65 11.90 -2.47
CA VAL A 161 0.09 12.45 -1.33
C VAL A 161 -0.35 11.79 -0.02
N THR A 162 -1.67 11.73 0.22
CA THR A 162 -2.24 11.12 1.44
C THR A 162 -1.99 9.62 1.51
N SER A 163 -2.16 8.88 0.40
CA SER A 163 -1.92 7.44 0.33
C SER A 163 -0.45 7.09 0.59
N LEU A 164 0.48 7.80 -0.04
CA LEU A 164 1.92 7.58 0.17
C LEU A 164 2.35 7.98 1.58
N SER A 165 1.78 9.05 2.13
CA SER A 165 2.05 9.49 3.51
C SER A 165 1.55 8.47 4.54
N PHE A 166 0.39 7.85 4.31
CA PHE A 166 -0.10 6.76 5.13
C PHE A 166 0.85 5.54 5.10
N LEU A 167 1.37 5.20 3.91
CA LEU A 167 2.35 4.12 3.75
C LEU A 167 3.68 4.42 4.44
N LEU A 168 4.22 5.65 4.29
CA LEU A 168 5.41 6.13 5.00
C LEU A 168 5.26 5.98 6.52
N LEU A 169 4.13 6.43 7.07
CA LEU A 169 3.84 6.35 8.51
C LEU A 169 3.69 4.89 8.97
N THR A 170 3.01 4.06 8.18
CA THR A 170 2.82 2.63 8.49
C THR A 170 4.16 1.90 8.54
N TYR A 171 5.02 2.11 7.55
CA TYR A 171 6.31 1.45 7.48
C TYR A 171 7.29 1.99 8.52
N SER A 172 7.28 3.31 8.79
CA SER A 172 7.97 3.94 9.92
C SER A 172 7.67 3.21 11.23
N ASN A 173 6.38 2.94 11.51
CA ASN A 173 6.01 2.20 12.71
C ASN A 173 6.59 0.78 12.73
N TYR A 174 6.58 0.05 11.62
CA TYR A 174 7.14 -1.31 11.58
C TYR A 174 8.66 -1.31 11.83
N LEU A 175 9.38 -0.40 11.17
CA LEU A 175 10.82 -0.23 11.33
C LEU A 175 11.18 0.17 12.76
N SER A 176 10.40 1.07 13.38
CA SER A 176 10.60 1.48 14.77
C SER A 176 10.46 0.32 15.75
N HIS A 177 9.47 -0.56 15.55
CA HIS A 177 9.30 -1.75 16.40
C HIS A 177 10.41 -2.77 16.20
N ALA A 178 10.95 -2.87 14.98
CA ALA A 178 12.04 -3.77 14.65
C ALA A 178 13.44 -3.19 14.96
N ASN A 179 13.52 -1.93 15.39
CA ASN A 179 14.77 -1.17 15.53
C ASN A 179 15.64 -1.23 14.26
N LYS A 180 15.04 -0.94 13.10
CA LYS A 180 15.69 -0.98 11.77
C LYS A 180 15.58 0.37 11.07
N ASN A 181 16.52 0.62 10.16
CA ASN A 181 16.47 1.70 9.18
C ASN A 181 16.33 1.12 7.77
N VAL A 182 15.92 1.95 6.81
CA VAL A 182 15.91 1.59 5.38
C VAL A 182 17.25 1.95 4.77
N PRO A 183 18.00 1.01 4.17
CA PRO A 183 19.19 1.32 3.40
C PRO A 183 18.84 2.12 2.15
N CYS A 184 19.54 3.23 1.89
CA CYS A 184 19.28 4.15 0.77
C CYS A 184 20.60 4.53 0.08
N GLY A 185 21.32 3.54 -0.44
CA GLY A 185 22.67 3.73 -0.99
C GLY A 185 23.68 4.00 0.12
N MET A 186 24.35 5.16 0.07
CA MET A 186 25.34 5.58 1.08
C MET A 186 24.71 6.11 2.38
N THR A 187 23.40 6.35 2.38
CA THR A 187 22.66 6.85 3.55
C THR A 187 21.61 5.83 4.00
N SER A 188 20.95 6.11 5.13
CA SER A 188 19.79 5.33 5.57
C SER A 188 18.66 6.26 6.00
N ALA A 189 17.43 5.85 5.72
CA ALA A 189 16.24 6.54 6.21
C ALA A 189 15.80 5.93 7.55
N SER A 190 15.78 6.76 8.59
CA SER A 190 15.32 6.36 9.92
C SER A 190 13.79 6.36 10.01
N PRO A 191 13.19 5.58 10.94
CA PRO A 191 11.76 5.65 11.22
C PRO A 191 11.28 7.07 11.52
N ALA A 192 12.06 7.83 12.30
CA ALA A 192 11.75 9.20 12.68
C ALA A 192 11.68 10.13 11.44
N PHE A 193 12.62 9.97 10.50
CA PHE A 193 12.61 10.74 9.26
C PHE A 193 11.37 10.44 8.40
N LEU A 194 11.00 9.15 8.24
CA LEU A 194 9.80 8.77 7.49
C LEU A 194 8.52 9.34 8.12
N LYS A 195 8.43 9.33 9.47
CA LYS A 195 7.31 9.93 10.20
C LYS A 195 7.25 11.44 10.00
N GLN A 196 8.39 12.12 10.02
CA GLN A 196 8.48 13.56 9.77
C GLN A 196 8.08 13.90 8.32
N LEU A 197 8.50 13.11 7.34
CA LEU A 197 8.13 13.29 5.94
C LEU A 197 6.61 13.16 5.75
N ALA A 198 6.00 12.10 6.32
CA ALA A 198 4.54 11.93 6.29
C ALA A 198 3.81 13.10 6.98
N LYS A 199 4.30 13.56 8.13
CA LYS A 199 3.73 14.72 8.83
C LYS A 199 3.79 15.98 7.97
N ARG A 200 4.93 16.27 7.32
CA ARG A 200 5.10 17.44 6.46
C ARG A 200 4.08 17.47 5.31
N GLN A 201 3.74 16.32 4.74
CA GLN A 201 2.70 16.24 3.70
C GLN A 201 1.30 16.56 4.25
N VAL A 202 0.98 16.09 5.46
CA VAL A 202 -0.28 16.43 6.13
C VAL A 202 -0.34 17.91 6.49
N ASP A 203 0.73 18.46 7.06
CA ASP A 203 0.83 19.89 7.39
C ASP A 203 0.65 20.75 6.13
N TYR A 204 1.26 20.35 5.00
CA TYR A 204 1.09 21.02 3.71
C TYR A 204 -0.39 21.06 3.29
N ILE A 205 -1.10 19.93 3.39
CA ILE A 205 -2.54 19.87 3.06
C ILE A 205 -3.36 20.77 3.98
N LEU A 206 -2.96 20.91 5.25
CA LEU A 206 -3.67 21.68 6.26
C LEU A 206 -3.29 23.17 6.33
N GLY A 207 -2.36 23.63 5.48
CA GLY A 207 -2.06 25.05 5.31
C GLY A 207 -0.60 25.46 5.42
N ASP A 208 0.31 24.57 5.83
CA ASP A 208 1.76 24.82 5.84
C ASP A 208 2.37 24.64 4.43
N ASN A 209 1.91 25.50 3.52
CA ASN A 209 2.30 25.53 2.13
C ASN A 209 2.54 26.98 1.66
N PRO A 210 3.14 27.20 0.48
CA PRO A 210 3.44 28.56 -0.01
C PRO A 210 2.22 29.49 -0.13
N LEU A 211 1.00 28.95 -0.25
CA LEU A 211 -0.23 29.73 -0.30
C LEU A 211 -0.83 30.01 1.08
N ARG A 212 -0.28 29.44 2.15
CA ARG A 212 -0.81 29.52 3.53
C ARG A 212 -2.31 29.17 3.61
N MET A 213 -2.72 28.17 2.84
CA MET A 213 -4.13 27.85 2.62
C MET A 213 -4.39 26.37 2.81
N SER A 214 -5.41 26.03 3.59
CA SER A 214 -5.88 24.65 3.71
C SER A 214 -6.50 24.14 2.41
N TYR A 215 -6.21 22.90 2.06
CA TYR A 215 -6.86 22.16 0.98
C TYR A 215 -7.95 21.20 1.49
N MET A 216 -8.29 21.28 2.77
CA MET A 216 -9.39 20.55 3.38
C MET A 216 -10.60 21.47 3.54
N VAL A 217 -11.70 21.14 2.84
CA VAL A 217 -12.93 21.92 2.89
C VAL A 217 -13.46 21.97 4.34
N GLY A 218 -13.74 23.17 4.83
CA GLY A 218 -14.24 23.39 6.19
C GLY A 218 -13.18 23.39 7.29
N PHE A 219 -11.90 23.44 6.94
CA PHE A 219 -10.78 23.50 7.89
C PHE A 219 -9.77 24.56 7.46
N GLY A 220 -9.20 25.31 8.41
CA GLY A 220 -8.11 26.28 8.17
C GLY A 220 -8.46 27.71 8.51
#